data_AF-A0A016VPW1-F1
#
_entry.id   AF-A0A016VPW1-F1
#
_cell.length_a   1.000
_cell.length_b   1.000
_cell.length_c   1.000
_cell.angle_alpha   90.00
_cell.angle_beta   90.00
_cell.angle_gamma   90.00
#
_symmetry.space_group_name_H-M   'P 1'
#
loop_
_entity.id
_entity.type
_entity.pdbx_description
1 polymer ?
#
loop_
_entity_poly.entity_id
_entity_poly.type
_entity_poly.pdbx_seq_one_letter_code
_entity_poly.pdbx_strand_id
1 'polypeptide(L)'
;MQFSHSLAQNRSGDIIANPDSMDDLEPGCASFQSYCKNIVGHDTSSRFAMLLTLPCRFKEQRPDSEQADSILSSIPEELLEELLSTDDEQLSRFQDLAIDILETLLPSCSSSILEDFAPLIPYLVHRLEAAKKDINALDSISKCIISLCFDGDLACTEYVHETADILTSFCVENSKDFPFIAVLKRLTECMLILQHHDENYELVHEHHSWPKNTRAILNSFLKTRTEMLTDEMRTTVFRLTKEVIETLGTDWFAPDVKLLLLLVHLVVVQVRMCLDKPESINLESLAVCFHILESAIRCAEESSFLEDSVVTQMATSIREAALYSIQYLIEAKEQNEHLPEEVIHFYHPLCCRLIYSELQTAVDNRRDRARRFCAGTTIVSMQSPCVSAQERRAAVPTLVTGCLEFAVRCYCSLKFLWLITFQVELMVYRFTSCFLAIGGAQMLPEALLQKFSPIMLQIFERSVAARDFKTAHLLLPNLDALPHLNDNIIISIVDLVILQYPGGEWKQAIDDAICTLESLRSRVDYYSNKTVEEARSKLKKIIPNCKLLETLSCM
;
A
#
# COMPACT_ATOMS: atom_id res chain seq x y z
N MET A 1 -34.22 -8.55 33.04
CA MET A 1 -34.63 -9.27 34.28
C MET A 1 -35.67 -10.39 34.08
N GLN A 2 -36.32 -10.55 32.91
CA GLN A 2 -37.23 -11.69 32.65
C GLN A 2 -36.57 -12.89 31.96
N PHE A 3 -35.39 -12.72 31.32
CA PHE A 3 -34.65 -13.83 30.71
C PHE A 3 -33.90 -14.71 31.72
N SER A 4 -33.33 -14.12 32.77
CA SER A 4 -32.65 -14.86 33.84
C SER A 4 -33.58 -15.74 34.69
N HIS A 5 -34.88 -15.45 34.71
CA HIS A 5 -35.86 -16.26 35.44
C HIS A 5 -36.33 -17.52 34.68
N SER A 6 -36.19 -17.53 33.34
CA SER A 6 -36.51 -18.69 32.50
C SER A 6 -35.45 -19.79 32.64
N LEU A 7 -34.18 -19.42 32.81
CA LEU A 7 -33.08 -20.39 33.02
C LEU A 7 -33.06 -20.99 34.44
N ALA A 8 -33.65 -20.33 35.43
CA ALA A 8 -33.66 -20.80 36.82
C ALA A 8 -34.85 -21.73 37.18
N GLN A 9 -35.95 -21.72 36.41
CA GLN A 9 -37.17 -22.47 36.74
C GLN A 9 -37.24 -23.91 36.21
N ASN A 10 -36.25 -24.39 35.46
CA ASN A 10 -36.16 -25.79 35.02
C ASN A 10 -35.27 -26.68 35.92
N ARG A 11 -35.06 -26.31 37.19
CA ARG A 11 -34.47 -27.18 38.22
C ARG A 11 -35.55 -27.82 39.11
N SER A 12 -36.35 -28.71 38.55
CA SER A 12 -37.07 -29.75 39.30
C SER A 12 -37.76 -30.72 38.36
N GLY A 13 -36.97 -31.55 37.71
CA GLY A 13 -37.42 -32.68 36.89
C GLY A 13 -36.19 -33.42 36.41
N ASP A 14 -35.91 -34.58 36.99
CA ASP A 14 -34.81 -35.45 36.63
C ASP A 14 -34.82 -35.75 35.12
N ILE A 15 -33.94 -35.07 34.38
CA ILE A 15 -33.42 -35.56 33.10
C ILE A 15 -31.91 -35.47 33.23
N ILE A 16 -31.32 -36.59 33.63
CA ILE A 16 -29.91 -36.87 33.42
C ILE A 16 -29.73 -36.90 31.89
N ALA A 17 -29.33 -35.78 31.31
CA ALA A 17 -28.88 -35.75 29.92
C ALA A 17 -27.55 -36.50 29.87
N ASN A 18 -27.64 -37.74 29.41
CA ASN A 18 -26.51 -38.62 29.18
C ASN A 18 -25.62 -37.98 28.08
N PRO A 19 -24.28 -37.90 28.25
CA PRO A 19 -23.39 -37.31 27.24
C PRO A 19 -23.39 -38.05 25.90
N ASP A 20 -23.96 -39.25 25.87
CA ASP A 20 -24.04 -40.11 24.68
C ASP A 20 -25.26 -39.84 23.77
N SER A 21 -26.12 -38.85 24.08
CA SER A 21 -27.29 -38.53 23.23
C SER A 21 -27.07 -37.36 22.26
N MET A 22 -25.81 -36.91 22.07
CA MET A 22 -25.45 -35.95 21.02
C MET A 22 -25.04 -36.62 19.68
N ASP A 23 -25.08 -37.95 19.60
CA ASP A 23 -24.73 -38.72 18.40
C ASP A 23 -25.90 -38.98 17.43
N ASP A 24 -27.13 -38.56 17.76
CA ASP A 24 -28.34 -38.85 16.94
C ASP A 24 -28.73 -37.71 15.97
N LEU A 25 -27.83 -36.77 15.68
CA LEU A 25 -27.92 -35.96 14.45
C LEU A 25 -27.13 -36.69 13.37
N GLU A 26 -27.80 -37.65 12.70
CA GLU A 26 -27.25 -38.33 11.52
C GLU A 26 -26.54 -37.33 10.58
N PRO A 27 -25.32 -37.64 10.10
CA PRO A 27 -24.67 -36.87 9.05
C PRO A 27 -25.33 -37.21 7.71
N GLY A 28 -26.61 -36.88 7.59
CA GLY A 28 -27.33 -36.87 6.34
C GLY A 28 -26.74 -35.78 5.47
N CYS A 29 -26.37 -36.14 4.24
CA CYS A 29 -25.79 -35.31 3.19
C CYS A 29 -26.75 -34.18 2.73
N ALA A 30 -27.13 -33.27 3.62
CA ALA A 30 -27.75 -32.01 3.30
C ALA A 30 -26.62 -31.06 2.86
N SER A 31 -26.73 -30.49 1.66
CA SER A 31 -25.77 -29.48 1.21
C SER A 31 -25.68 -28.34 2.24
N PHE A 32 -24.51 -27.71 2.39
CA PHE A 32 -24.34 -26.53 3.25
C PHE A 32 -25.44 -25.48 3.00
N GLN A 33 -25.85 -25.33 1.74
CA GLN A 33 -26.98 -24.50 1.32
C GLN A 33 -28.34 -24.94 1.90
N SER A 34 -28.59 -26.23 2.07
CA SER A 34 -29.76 -26.76 2.77
C SER A 34 -29.69 -26.54 4.27
N TYR A 35 -28.50 -26.58 4.88
CA TYR A 35 -28.29 -26.28 6.29
C TYR A 35 -28.62 -24.81 6.61
N CYS A 36 -28.09 -23.87 5.81
CA CYS A 36 -28.36 -22.44 5.97
C CYS A 36 -29.85 -22.10 5.78
N LYS A 37 -30.53 -22.73 4.80
CA LYS A 37 -31.98 -22.59 4.59
C LYS A 37 -32.82 -23.09 5.78
N ASN A 38 -32.34 -24.12 6.47
CA ASN A 38 -33.06 -24.70 7.61
C ASN A 38 -32.94 -23.84 8.88
N ILE A 39 -31.84 -23.09 9.07
CA ILE A 39 -31.66 -22.19 10.22
C ILE A 39 -32.81 -21.17 10.31
N VAL A 40 -33.24 -20.61 9.17
CA VAL A 40 -34.32 -19.61 9.10
C VAL A 40 -35.69 -20.19 9.51
N GLY A 41 -35.88 -21.51 9.41
CA GLY A 41 -37.17 -22.19 9.61
C GLY A 41 -37.45 -22.76 11.00
N HIS A 42 -36.49 -22.79 11.92
CA HIS A 42 -36.62 -23.45 13.23
C HIS A 42 -37.05 -22.50 14.37
N ASP A 43 -37.37 -23.00 15.57
CA ASP A 43 -37.61 -22.16 16.76
C ASP A 43 -36.30 -21.58 17.34
N THR A 44 -36.39 -20.62 18.27
CA THR A 44 -35.23 -19.90 18.81
C THR A 44 -34.22 -20.81 19.53
N SER A 45 -34.67 -21.87 20.20
CA SER A 45 -33.79 -22.78 20.94
C SER A 45 -33.04 -23.74 19.99
N SER A 46 -33.71 -24.22 18.95
CA SER A 46 -33.12 -25.09 17.92
C SER A 46 -32.20 -24.29 17.00
N ARG A 47 -32.56 -23.03 16.70
CA ARG A 47 -31.69 -22.08 15.99
C ARG A 47 -30.38 -21.85 16.73
N PHE A 48 -30.44 -21.56 18.03
CA PHE A 48 -29.22 -21.35 18.81
C PHE A 48 -28.32 -22.58 18.78
N ALA A 49 -28.87 -23.79 18.98
CA ALA A 49 -28.12 -25.04 18.88
C ALA A 49 -27.48 -25.27 17.48
N MET A 50 -28.17 -24.87 16.41
CA MET A 50 -27.63 -24.90 15.05
C MET A 50 -26.52 -23.85 14.85
N LEU A 51 -26.66 -22.65 15.42
CA LEU A 51 -25.62 -21.62 15.41
C LEU A 51 -24.34 -22.08 16.14
N LEU A 52 -24.47 -22.87 17.22
CA LEU A 52 -23.32 -23.44 17.94
C LEU A 52 -22.42 -24.34 17.06
N THR A 53 -22.97 -24.94 16.01
CA THR A 53 -22.21 -25.86 15.12
C THR A 53 -21.69 -25.19 13.85
N LEU A 54 -22.08 -23.93 13.59
CA LEU A 54 -21.71 -23.18 12.39
C LEU A 54 -20.19 -22.98 12.24
N PRO A 55 -19.42 -22.59 13.28
CA PRO A 55 -17.98 -22.42 13.13
C PRO A 55 -17.25 -23.69 12.68
N CYS A 56 -17.74 -24.87 13.06
CA CYS A 56 -17.18 -26.15 12.61
C CYS A 56 -17.48 -26.41 11.12
N ARG A 57 -18.67 -26.02 10.64
CA ARG A 57 -19.10 -26.18 9.24
C ARG A 57 -18.43 -25.16 8.30
N PHE A 58 -18.15 -23.95 8.78
CA PHE A 58 -17.48 -22.92 7.98
C PHE A 58 -16.01 -23.24 7.67
N LYS A 59 -15.36 -24.09 8.47
CA LYS A 59 -14.01 -24.60 8.17
C LYS A 59 -13.96 -25.47 6.91
N GLU A 60 -15.08 -26.05 6.50
CA GLU A 60 -15.20 -26.92 5.32
C GLU A 60 -15.70 -26.17 4.08
N GLN A 61 -16.56 -25.16 4.25
CA GLN A 61 -17.13 -24.39 3.14
C GLN A 61 -17.44 -22.95 3.60
N ARG A 62 -16.84 -21.95 2.94
CA ARG A 62 -17.13 -20.53 3.21
C ARG A 62 -18.51 -20.13 2.65
N PRO A 63 -19.33 -19.40 3.40
CA PRO A 63 -20.61 -18.90 2.89
C PRO A 63 -20.39 -17.90 1.76
N ASP A 64 -21.29 -17.90 0.78
CA ASP A 64 -21.41 -16.77 -0.15
C ASP A 64 -22.13 -15.60 0.54
N SER A 65 -22.15 -14.43 -0.12
CA SER A 65 -22.68 -13.20 0.49
C SER A 65 -24.17 -13.30 0.86
N GLU A 66 -24.99 -13.90 -0.01
CA GLU A 66 -26.43 -14.10 0.29
C GLU A 66 -26.65 -15.05 1.48
N GLN A 67 -25.81 -16.09 1.61
CA GLN A 67 -25.86 -17.01 2.74
C GLN A 67 -25.40 -16.34 4.04
N ALA A 68 -24.32 -15.56 3.99
CA ALA A 68 -23.80 -14.86 5.17
C ALA A 68 -24.84 -13.87 5.70
N ASP A 69 -25.43 -13.07 4.80
CA ASP A 69 -26.52 -12.14 5.13
C ASP A 69 -27.72 -12.86 5.74
N SER A 70 -28.20 -13.93 5.10
CA SER A 70 -29.35 -14.69 5.59
C SER A 70 -29.11 -15.33 6.97
N ILE A 71 -27.89 -15.77 7.25
CA ILE A 71 -27.55 -16.35 8.55
C ILE A 71 -27.47 -15.24 9.59
N LEU A 72 -26.76 -14.15 9.30
CA LEU A 72 -26.55 -13.08 10.26
C LEU A 72 -27.87 -12.38 10.63
N SER A 73 -28.73 -12.07 9.65
CA SER A 73 -30.08 -11.50 9.90
C SER A 73 -31.03 -12.45 10.64
N SER A 74 -30.71 -13.74 10.75
CA SER A 74 -31.49 -14.69 11.54
C SER A 74 -31.15 -14.68 13.03
N ILE A 75 -30.03 -14.06 13.40
CA ILE A 75 -29.56 -13.90 14.77
C ILE A 75 -30.14 -12.58 15.31
N PRO A 76 -30.88 -12.60 16.43
CA PRO A 76 -31.35 -11.36 17.07
C PRO A 76 -30.16 -10.51 17.51
N GLU A 77 -30.17 -9.22 17.16
CA GLU A 77 -29.12 -8.27 17.55
C GLU A 77 -29.01 -8.19 19.08
N GLU A 78 -30.13 -8.16 19.79
CA GLU A 78 -30.16 -8.05 21.25
C GLU A 78 -29.49 -9.25 21.94
N LEU A 79 -29.51 -10.42 21.29
CA LEU A 79 -28.81 -11.61 21.78
C LEU A 79 -27.29 -11.44 21.67
N LEU A 80 -26.81 -10.86 20.56
CA LEU A 80 -25.38 -10.57 20.38
C LEU A 80 -24.94 -9.48 21.35
N GLU A 81 -25.74 -8.43 21.55
CA GLU A 81 -25.48 -7.41 22.56
C GLU A 81 -25.38 -8.01 23.98
N GLU A 82 -26.33 -8.86 24.37
CA GLU A 82 -26.32 -9.51 25.69
C GLU A 82 -25.09 -10.43 25.88
N LEU A 83 -24.71 -11.17 24.84
CA LEU A 83 -23.52 -12.02 24.87
C LEU A 83 -22.23 -11.21 24.92
N LEU A 84 -22.13 -10.10 24.19
CA LEU A 84 -20.92 -9.27 24.14
C LEU A 84 -20.78 -8.36 25.37
N SER A 85 -21.88 -8.02 26.05
CA SER A 85 -21.89 -7.13 27.21
C SER A 85 -21.71 -7.80 28.58
N THR A 86 -21.82 -9.14 28.67
CA THR A 86 -21.74 -9.83 29.97
C THR A 86 -20.31 -10.01 30.49
N ASP A 87 -20.10 -9.78 31.78
CA ASP A 87 -18.83 -10.09 32.48
C ASP A 87 -18.89 -11.43 33.23
N ASP A 88 -19.94 -12.24 33.01
CA ASP A 88 -20.14 -13.52 33.68
C ASP A 88 -19.20 -14.62 33.12
N GLU A 89 -18.33 -15.16 33.97
CA GLU A 89 -17.42 -16.27 33.63
C GLU A 89 -18.16 -17.52 33.12
N GLN A 90 -19.43 -17.74 33.49
CA GLN A 90 -20.19 -18.88 32.97
C GLN A 90 -20.63 -18.68 31.51
N LEU A 91 -20.72 -17.42 31.06
CA LEU A 91 -21.12 -17.07 29.71
C LEU A 91 -19.94 -16.87 28.76
N SER A 92 -18.70 -16.84 29.26
CA SER A 92 -17.48 -16.59 28.45
C SER A 92 -17.36 -17.50 27.23
N ARG A 93 -17.74 -18.78 27.36
CA ARG A 93 -17.75 -19.75 26.24
C ARG A 93 -18.73 -19.38 25.13
N PHE A 94 -19.84 -18.74 25.47
CA PHE A 94 -20.81 -18.24 24.50
C PHE A 94 -20.35 -16.91 23.88
N GLN A 95 -19.47 -16.16 24.56
CA GLN A 95 -18.85 -14.96 24.01
C GLN A 95 -17.83 -15.32 22.92
N ASP A 96 -16.91 -16.24 23.22
CA ASP A 96 -15.92 -16.72 22.24
C ASP A 96 -16.61 -17.26 20.99
N LEU A 97 -17.70 -17.99 21.19
CA LEU A 97 -18.53 -18.48 20.10
C LEU A 97 -19.20 -17.36 19.30
N ALA A 98 -19.73 -16.32 19.96
CA ALA A 98 -20.31 -15.18 19.27
C ALA A 98 -19.25 -14.48 18.40
N ILE A 99 -18.03 -14.32 18.91
CA ILE A 99 -16.90 -13.78 18.15
C ILE A 99 -16.53 -14.70 16.98
N ASP A 100 -16.47 -16.02 17.17
CA ASP A 100 -16.18 -16.98 16.09
C ASP A 100 -17.22 -16.90 14.95
N ILE A 101 -18.50 -16.76 15.32
CA ILE A 101 -19.60 -16.61 14.36
C ILE A 101 -19.44 -15.30 13.59
N LEU A 102 -19.21 -14.19 14.29
CA LEU A 102 -19.05 -12.86 13.70
C LEU A 102 -17.80 -12.77 12.80
N GLU A 103 -16.64 -13.25 13.28
CA GLU A 103 -15.39 -13.27 12.52
C GLU A 103 -15.55 -14.01 11.19
N THR A 104 -16.38 -15.05 11.17
CA THR A 104 -16.59 -15.86 9.97
C THR A 104 -17.59 -15.25 9.00
N LEU A 105 -18.67 -14.65 9.51
CA LEU A 105 -19.79 -14.15 8.70
C LEU A 105 -19.55 -12.74 8.17
N LEU A 106 -19.12 -11.82 9.04
CA LEU A 106 -19.01 -10.39 8.72
C LEU A 106 -18.19 -10.10 7.44
N PRO A 107 -17.04 -10.76 7.18
CA PRO A 107 -16.25 -10.47 5.98
C PRO A 107 -16.96 -10.81 4.65
N SER A 108 -18.04 -11.59 4.70
CA SER A 108 -18.80 -12.01 3.51
C SER A 108 -20.15 -11.28 3.39
N CYS A 109 -20.55 -10.51 4.40
CA CYS A 109 -21.83 -9.82 4.41
C CYS A 109 -21.85 -8.62 3.45
N SER A 110 -23.05 -8.27 2.97
CA SER A 110 -23.27 -7.05 2.21
C SER A 110 -23.25 -5.80 3.11
N SER A 111 -22.91 -4.65 2.53
CA SER A 111 -22.82 -3.38 3.27
C SER A 111 -24.12 -3.02 4.01
N SER A 112 -25.29 -3.30 3.41
CA SER A 112 -26.60 -3.06 4.05
C SER A 112 -26.79 -3.86 5.33
N ILE A 113 -26.28 -5.09 5.39
CA ILE A 113 -26.37 -5.90 6.61
C ILE A 113 -25.35 -5.41 7.64
N LEU A 114 -24.14 -5.03 7.22
CA LEU A 114 -23.12 -4.52 8.14
C LEU A 114 -23.58 -3.24 8.86
N GLU A 115 -24.32 -2.36 8.18
CA GLU A 115 -24.93 -1.16 8.77
C GLU A 115 -25.91 -1.51 9.91
N ASP A 116 -26.74 -2.54 9.73
CA ASP A 116 -27.70 -2.99 10.75
C ASP A 116 -27.00 -3.49 12.03
N PHE A 117 -25.76 -4.00 11.92
CA PHE A 117 -24.97 -4.51 13.04
C PHE A 117 -23.89 -3.54 13.54
N ALA A 118 -23.82 -2.32 13.02
CA ALA A 118 -22.93 -1.27 13.51
C ALA A 118 -23.10 -0.95 15.02
N PRO A 119 -24.30 -1.03 15.63
CA PRO A 119 -24.46 -0.85 17.08
C PRO A 119 -23.70 -1.86 17.95
N LEU A 120 -23.18 -2.96 17.39
CA LEU A 120 -22.34 -3.92 18.11
C LEU A 120 -20.91 -3.43 18.37
N ILE A 121 -20.42 -2.45 17.60
CA ILE A 121 -19.03 -1.97 17.65
C ILE A 121 -18.58 -1.58 19.07
N PRO A 122 -19.35 -0.79 19.87
CA PRO A 122 -18.91 -0.38 21.21
C PRO A 122 -18.71 -1.57 22.14
N TYR A 123 -19.55 -2.60 22.04
CA TYR A 123 -19.41 -3.82 22.84
C TYR A 123 -18.17 -4.62 22.42
N LEU A 124 -17.88 -4.69 21.12
CA LEU A 124 -16.66 -5.33 20.61
C LEU A 124 -15.41 -4.59 21.07
N VAL A 125 -15.40 -3.25 21.08
CA VAL A 125 -14.27 -2.45 21.58
C VAL A 125 -14.07 -2.66 23.08
N HIS A 126 -15.15 -2.63 23.87
CA HIS A 126 -15.08 -2.95 25.30
C HIS A 126 -14.51 -4.36 25.55
N ARG A 127 -14.86 -5.34 24.71
CA ARG A 127 -14.32 -6.69 24.79
C ARG A 127 -12.85 -6.76 24.36
N LEU A 128 -12.46 -6.01 23.34
CA LEU A 128 -11.06 -5.92 22.91
C LEU A 128 -10.17 -5.39 24.04
N GLU A 129 -10.65 -4.37 24.77
CA GLU A 129 -10.00 -3.81 25.96
C GLU A 129 -9.83 -4.87 27.06
N ALA A 130 -10.87 -5.68 27.32
CA ALA A 130 -10.80 -6.78 28.29
C ALA A 130 -9.84 -7.91 27.85
N ALA A 131 -9.71 -8.13 26.54
CA ALA A 131 -8.91 -9.20 25.93
C ALA A 131 -7.42 -8.86 25.76
N LYS A 132 -6.93 -7.73 26.31
CA LYS A 132 -5.55 -7.20 26.20
C LYS A 132 -4.39 -8.17 26.50
N LYS A 133 -4.63 -9.40 26.94
CA LYS A 133 -3.58 -10.41 27.22
C LYS A 133 -3.59 -11.59 26.25
N ASP A 134 -4.59 -11.71 25.39
CA ASP A 134 -4.75 -12.83 24.46
C ASP A 134 -4.67 -12.35 23.01
N ILE A 135 -3.59 -12.72 22.32
CA ILE A 135 -3.33 -12.33 20.94
C ILE A 135 -4.42 -12.85 19.99
N ASN A 136 -4.96 -14.05 20.23
CA ASN A 136 -5.96 -14.64 19.34
C ASN A 136 -7.28 -13.89 19.50
N ALA A 137 -7.68 -13.61 20.75
CA ALA A 137 -8.87 -12.81 21.01
C ALA A 137 -8.74 -11.39 20.44
N LEU A 138 -7.56 -10.76 20.57
CA LEU A 138 -7.29 -9.46 19.95
C LEU A 138 -7.43 -9.51 18.43
N ASP A 139 -6.88 -10.54 17.76
CA ASP A 139 -6.98 -10.72 16.31
C ASP A 139 -8.43 -10.94 15.85
N SER A 140 -9.18 -11.83 16.52
CA SER A 140 -10.57 -12.15 16.17
C SER A 140 -11.54 -11.00 16.43
N ILE A 141 -11.44 -10.32 17.59
CA ILE A 141 -12.33 -9.20 17.92
C ILE A 141 -12.03 -8.00 17.00
N SER A 142 -10.76 -7.68 16.76
CA SER A 142 -10.40 -6.56 15.87
C SER A 142 -10.83 -6.81 14.42
N LYS A 143 -10.78 -8.06 13.93
CA LYS A 143 -11.38 -8.43 12.63
C LYS A 143 -12.85 -8.06 12.55
N CYS A 144 -13.63 -8.39 13.57
CA CYS A 144 -15.07 -8.09 13.59
C CYS A 144 -15.31 -6.58 13.53
N ILE A 145 -14.56 -5.80 14.33
CA ILE A 145 -14.65 -4.33 14.33
C ILE A 145 -14.30 -3.77 12.95
N ILE A 146 -13.17 -4.20 12.38
CA ILE A 146 -12.70 -3.74 11.06
C ILE A 146 -13.74 -4.07 9.96
N SER A 147 -14.35 -5.26 9.98
CA SER A 147 -15.39 -5.62 9.02
C SER A 147 -16.63 -4.74 9.12
N LEU A 148 -17.07 -4.39 10.33
CA LEU A 148 -18.22 -3.49 10.54
C LEU A 148 -17.89 -2.03 10.15
N CYS A 149 -16.64 -1.61 10.26
CA CYS A 149 -16.21 -0.25 9.96
C CYS A 149 -15.74 -0.03 8.50
N PHE A 150 -15.66 -1.07 7.67
CA PHE A 150 -15.03 -0.98 6.34
C PHE A 150 -15.75 -0.03 5.37
N ASP A 151 -17.07 0.08 5.44
CA ASP A 151 -17.92 0.99 4.66
C ASP A 151 -18.59 2.09 5.53
N GLY A 152 -18.15 2.24 6.79
CA GLY A 152 -18.86 3.02 7.81
C GLY A 152 -18.73 4.54 7.70
N ASP A 153 -19.74 5.25 8.23
CA ASP A 153 -19.75 6.71 8.41
C ASP A 153 -18.66 7.18 9.41
N LEU A 154 -18.44 8.51 9.49
CA LEU A 154 -17.51 9.17 10.43
C LEU A 154 -17.65 8.70 11.89
N ALA A 155 -18.83 8.23 12.33
CA ALA A 155 -19.01 7.74 13.70
C ALA A 155 -18.28 6.41 13.97
N CYS A 156 -17.95 5.65 12.93
CA CYS A 156 -17.18 4.41 13.06
C CYS A 156 -15.68 4.67 13.25
N THR A 157 -15.17 5.85 12.88
CA THR A 157 -13.72 6.14 12.89
C THR A 157 -13.16 6.27 14.31
N GLU A 158 -13.95 6.80 15.25
CA GLU A 158 -13.56 6.91 16.67
C GLU A 158 -13.26 5.52 17.25
N TYR A 159 -14.12 4.53 16.98
CA TYR A 159 -13.89 3.14 17.41
C TYR A 159 -12.70 2.47 16.73
N VAL A 160 -12.38 2.87 15.48
CA VAL A 160 -11.16 2.39 14.80
C VAL A 160 -9.91 2.99 15.46
N HIS A 161 -9.94 4.26 15.87
CA HIS A 161 -8.86 4.86 16.64
C HIS A 161 -8.70 4.21 18.02
N GLU A 162 -9.79 3.95 18.75
CA GLU A 162 -9.76 3.22 20.02
C GLU A 162 -9.19 1.80 19.85
N THR A 163 -9.61 1.10 18.80
CA THR A 163 -9.07 -0.22 18.43
C THR A 163 -7.56 -0.15 18.18
N ALA A 164 -7.09 0.84 17.42
CA ALA A 164 -5.67 1.05 17.18
C ALA A 164 -4.90 1.39 18.47
N ASP A 165 -5.49 2.18 19.38
CA ASP A 165 -4.91 2.48 20.70
C ASP A 165 -4.69 1.21 21.51
N ILE A 166 -5.69 0.33 21.57
CA ILE A 166 -5.61 -0.94 22.30
C ILE A 166 -4.53 -1.85 21.72
N LEU A 167 -4.56 -2.06 20.40
CA LEU A 167 -3.62 -2.96 19.70
C LEU A 167 -2.17 -2.45 19.77
N THR A 168 -1.95 -1.14 19.60
CA THR A 168 -0.60 -0.57 19.70
C THR A 168 -0.08 -0.58 21.15
N SER A 169 -0.94 -0.30 22.13
CA SER A 169 -0.57 -0.38 23.55
C SER A 169 -0.15 -1.79 23.93
N PHE A 170 -0.91 -2.81 23.48
CA PHE A 170 -0.54 -4.22 23.65
C PHE A 170 0.87 -4.53 23.12
N CYS A 171 1.18 -4.06 21.91
CA CYS A 171 2.48 -4.30 21.28
C CYS A 171 3.64 -3.64 22.05
N VAL A 172 3.41 -2.44 22.60
CA VAL A 172 4.43 -1.70 23.38
C VAL A 172 4.65 -2.39 24.74
N GLU A 173 3.59 -2.74 25.44
CA GLU A 173 3.64 -3.39 26.76
C GLU A 173 4.31 -4.77 26.70
N ASN A 174 4.04 -5.53 25.63
CA ASN A 174 4.57 -6.88 25.43
C ASN A 174 5.76 -6.92 24.46
N SER A 175 6.48 -5.81 24.30
CA SER A 175 7.58 -5.66 23.32
C SER A 175 8.69 -6.72 23.39
N LYS A 176 8.80 -7.49 24.48
CA LYS A 176 9.73 -8.62 24.63
C LYS A 176 9.38 -9.82 23.74
N ASP A 177 8.09 -10.02 23.48
CA ASP A 177 7.57 -11.15 22.69
C ASP A 177 7.32 -10.73 21.22
N PHE A 178 7.85 -9.57 20.83
CA PHE A 178 7.77 -9.05 19.48
C PHE A 178 8.43 -10.02 18.48
N PRO A 179 7.78 -10.35 17.35
CA PRO A 179 6.65 -9.66 16.70
C PRO A 179 5.26 -10.29 16.94
N PHE A 180 4.25 -9.43 17.04
CA PHE A 180 2.84 -9.83 17.00
C PHE A 180 2.28 -9.69 15.58
N ILE A 181 2.70 -10.56 14.65
CA ILE A 181 2.38 -10.41 13.20
C ILE A 181 0.86 -10.25 12.95
N ALA A 182 0.03 -11.04 13.63
CA ALA A 182 -1.43 -10.94 13.50
C ALA A 182 -1.93 -9.54 13.87
N VAL A 183 -1.54 -9.05 15.06
CA VAL A 183 -1.88 -7.69 15.55
C VAL A 183 -1.37 -6.59 14.61
N LEU A 184 -0.15 -6.72 14.08
CA LEU A 184 0.37 -5.75 13.12
C LEU A 184 -0.42 -5.71 11.80
N LYS A 185 -0.94 -6.86 11.34
CA LYS A 185 -1.84 -6.93 10.18
C LYS A 185 -3.17 -6.23 10.48
N ARG A 186 -3.76 -6.46 11.67
CA ARG A 186 -4.98 -5.75 12.11
C ARG A 186 -4.76 -4.23 12.17
N LEU A 187 -3.64 -3.79 12.75
CA LEU A 187 -3.26 -2.38 12.77
C LEU A 187 -3.16 -1.78 11.37
N THR A 188 -2.58 -2.52 10.42
CA THR A 188 -2.49 -2.08 9.02
C THR A 188 -3.88 -1.87 8.41
N GLU A 189 -4.81 -2.78 8.69
CA GLU A 189 -6.21 -2.67 8.23
C GLU A 189 -6.94 -1.50 8.88
N CYS A 190 -6.70 -1.21 10.17
CA CYS A 190 -7.21 0.00 10.81
C CYS A 190 -6.75 1.26 10.09
N MET A 191 -5.45 1.35 9.72
CA MET A 191 -4.92 2.52 9.02
C MET A 191 -5.56 2.71 7.65
N LEU A 192 -5.80 1.63 6.91
CA LEU A 192 -6.48 1.67 5.62
C LEU A 192 -7.89 2.27 5.72
N ILE A 193 -8.65 1.93 6.78
CA ILE A 193 -9.96 2.56 7.02
C ILE A 193 -9.80 4.05 7.30
N LEU A 194 -8.87 4.42 8.20
CA LEU A 194 -8.65 5.81 8.59
C LEU A 194 -8.16 6.71 7.44
N GLN A 195 -7.45 6.17 6.44
CA GLN A 195 -7.04 6.93 5.25
C GLN A 195 -8.20 7.57 4.49
N HIS A 196 -9.40 6.99 4.56
CA HIS A 196 -10.57 7.51 3.86
C HIS A 196 -11.13 8.81 4.49
N HIS A 197 -10.64 9.24 5.64
CA HIS A 197 -11.21 10.34 6.42
C HIS A 197 -10.33 11.61 6.50
N ASP A 198 -9.24 11.68 5.73
CA ASP A 198 -8.34 12.86 5.64
C ASP A 198 -7.90 13.39 7.03
N GLU A 199 -7.35 12.48 7.83
CA GLU A 199 -6.98 12.72 9.22
C GLU A 199 -5.73 13.60 9.35
N ASN A 200 -5.76 14.59 10.26
CA ASN A 200 -4.59 15.42 10.56
C ASN A 200 -3.83 14.88 11.78
N TYR A 201 -2.50 14.71 11.65
CA TYR A 201 -1.63 14.28 12.72
C TYR A 201 -1.81 15.03 14.04
N GLU A 202 -1.94 16.36 14.03
CA GLU A 202 -2.08 17.14 15.27
C GLU A 202 -3.34 16.76 16.05
N LEU A 203 -4.47 16.63 15.36
CA LEU A 203 -5.75 16.26 15.95
C LEU A 203 -5.71 14.84 16.52
N VAL A 204 -5.22 13.88 15.73
CA VAL A 204 -5.16 12.48 16.14
C VAL A 204 -4.18 12.29 17.30
N HIS A 205 -3.02 12.97 17.27
CA HIS A 205 -2.00 12.82 18.32
C HIS A 205 -2.45 13.33 19.69
N GLU A 206 -3.28 14.37 19.74
CA GLU A 206 -3.79 14.93 20.99
C GLU A 206 -4.80 14.01 21.68
N HIS A 207 -5.59 13.26 20.90
CA HIS A 207 -6.70 12.44 21.41
C HIS A 207 -6.37 10.95 21.48
N HIS A 208 -5.41 10.48 20.69
CA HIS A 208 -5.07 9.07 20.57
C HIS A 208 -3.58 8.79 20.79
N SER A 209 -3.30 7.63 21.39
CA SER A 209 -1.96 7.17 21.74
C SER A 209 -1.27 6.39 20.61
N TRP A 210 -2.04 5.81 19.68
CA TRP A 210 -1.56 4.92 18.64
C TRP A 210 -0.49 5.55 17.75
N PRO A 211 -0.51 6.86 17.39
CA PRO A 211 0.57 7.43 16.60
C PRO A 211 1.92 7.36 17.32
N LYS A 212 1.92 7.63 18.63
CA LYS A 212 3.11 7.56 19.47
C LYS A 212 3.54 6.11 19.71
N ASN A 213 2.60 5.22 19.98
CA ASN A 213 2.89 3.81 20.22
C ASN A 213 3.42 3.13 18.96
N THR A 214 2.89 3.43 17.77
CA THR A 214 3.41 2.92 16.50
C THR A 214 4.84 3.39 16.24
N ARG A 215 5.22 4.61 16.60
CA ARG A 215 6.64 5.03 16.57
C ARG A 215 7.50 4.18 17.49
N ALA A 216 7.01 3.86 18.69
CA ALA A 216 7.74 3.00 19.63
C ALA A 216 7.91 1.58 19.08
N ILE A 217 6.87 1.02 18.45
CA ILE A 217 6.91 -0.28 17.76
C ILE A 217 7.96 -0.24 16.64
N LEU A 218 7.92 0.78 15.77
CA LEU A 218 8.88 0.94 14.67
C LEU A 218 10.31 1.09 15.21
N ASN A 219 10.51 1.91 16.24
CA ASN A 219 11.83 2.10 16.85
C ASN A 219 12.38 0.80 17.47
N SER A 220 11.53 0.00 18.10
CA SER A 220 11.89 -1.33 18.62
C SER A 220 12.30 -2.29 17.49
N PHE A 221 11.50 -2.33 16.42
CA PHE A 221 11.80 -3.12 15.23
C PHE A 221 13.14 -2.73 14.60
N LEU A 222 13.39 -1.44 14.38
CA LEU A 222 14.63 -0.94 13.76
C LEU A 222 15.88 -1.20 14.62
N LYS A 223 15.72 -1.35 15.94
CA LYS A 223 16.81 -1.70 16.87
C LYS A 223 16.99 -3.21 17.07
N THR A 224 16.05 -4.02 16.60
CA THR A 224 16.11 -5.48 16.69
C THR A 224 17.20 -5.99 15.76
N ARG A 225 17.98 -6.97 16.22
CA ARG A 225 19.06 -7.57 15.41
C ARG A 225 18.48 -8.21 14.16
N THR A 226 19.08 -7.94 13.00
CA THR A 226 18.60 -8.41 11.70
C THR A 226 18.45 -9.93 11.60
N GLU A 227 19.28 -10.69 12.31
CA GLU A 227 19.21 -12.16 12.39
C GLU A 227 17.91 -12.69 13.03
N MET A 228 17.22 -11.85 13.81
CA MET A 228 15.95 -12.20 14.46
C MET A 228 14.72 -11.73 13.66
N LEU A 229 14.92 -11.03 12.55
CA LEU A 229 13.84 -10.47 11.73
C LEU A 229 13.57 -11.36 10.52
N THR A 230 12.43 -12.05 10.53
CA THR A 230 11.97 -12.80 9.36
C THR A 230 11.52 -11.87 8.23
N ASP A 231 11.46 -12.39 7.01
CA ASP A 231 10.99 -11.61 5.85
C ASP A 231 9.54 -11.15 6.05
N GLU A 232 8.66 -12.02 6.55
CA GLU A 232 7.27 -11.67 6.86
C GLU A 232 7.20 -10.48 7.83
N MET A 233 7.99 -10.50 8.91
CA MET A 233 8.04 -9.38 9.86
C MET A 233 8.41 -8.06 9.20
N ARG A 234 9.47 -8.05 8.37
CA ARG A 234 9.92 -6.82 7.70
C ARG A 234 8.84 -6.29 6.76
N THR A 235 8.24 -7.17 5.97
CA THR A 235 7.18 -6.78 5.03
C THR A 235 5.93 -6.24 5.75
N THR A 236 5.52 -6.85 6.86
CA THR A 236 4.38 -6.39 7.65
C THR A 236 4.65 -5.04 8.30
N VAL A 237 5.83 -4.84 8.92
CA VAL A 237 6.16 -3.55 9.56
C VAL A 237 6.30 -2.42 8.55
N PHE A 238 6.92 -2.66 7.39
CA PHE A 238 6.99 -1.62 6.35
C PHE A 238 5.63 -1.31 5.75
N ARG A 239 4.76 -2.31 5.58
CA ARG A 239 3.39 -2.06 5.15
C ARG A 239 2.64 -1.19 6.14
N LEU A 240 2.66 -1.55 7.43
CA LEU A 240 2.08 -0.73 8.48
C LEU A 240 2.65 0.70 8.46
N THR A 241 3.97 0.84 8.32
CA THR A 241 4.62 2.16 8.26
C THR A 241 4.13 2.98 7.06
N LYS A 242 4.00 2.36 5.88
CA LYS A 242 3.45 2.99 4.68
C LYS A 242 2.01 3.45 4.91
N GLU A 243 1.16 2.60 5.49
CA GLU A 243 -0.23 2.98 5.73
C GLU A 243 -0.36 4.11 6.77
N VAL A 244 0.48 4.12 7.81
CA VAL A 244 0.52 5.21 8.81
C VAL A 244 0.95 6.53 8.17
N ILE A 245 1.91 6.51 7.24
CA ILE A 245 2.34 7.71 6.51
C ILE A 245 1.20 8.22 5.61
N GLU A 246 0.43 7.33 4.99
CA GLU A 246 -0.75 7.72 4.20
C GLU A 246 -1.89 8.25 5.09
N THR A 247 -2.04 7.74 6.32
CA THR A 247 -3.07 8.23 7.26
C THR A 247 -2.71 9.57 7.91
N LEU A 248 -1.47 9.75 8.37
CA LEU A 248 -1.06 10.91 9.20
C LEU A 248 -0.14 11.90 8.50
N GLY A 249 0.33 11.57 7.30
CA GLY A 249 1.38 12.32 6.63
C GLY A 249 2.76 12.18 7.28
N THR A 250 3.71 12.95 6.76
CA THR A 250 5.12 12.87 7.20
C THR A 250 5.42 13.62 8.49
N ASP A 251 4.50 14.49 8.94
CA ASP A 251 4.60 15.21 10.22
C ASP A 251 4.58 14.26 11.42
N TRP A 252 4.08 13.04 11.23
CA TRP A 252 4.21 11.95 12.19
C TRP A 252 5.66 11.71 12.66
N PHE A 253 6.67 12.03 11.83
CA PHE A 253 8.09 11.91 12.20
C PHE A 253 8.67 13.13 12.93
N ALA A 254 7.96 14.27 13.00
CA ALA A 254 8.47 15.50 13.62
C ALA A 254 9.01 15.30 15.05
N PRO A 255 8.38 14.47 15.93
CA PRO A 255 8.91 14.23 17.27
C PRO A 255 10.18 13.38 17.32
N ASP A 256 10.49 12.60 16.27
CA ASP A 256 11.67 11.73 16.21
C ASP A 256 12.23 11.62 14.79
N VAL A 257 12.93 12.67 14.36
CA VAL A 257 13.58 12.76 13.05
C VAL A 257 14.62 11.65 12.83
N LYS A 258 15.25 11.15 13.91
CA LYS A 258 16.23 10.06 13.81
C LYS A 258 15.57 8.74 13.39
N LEU A 259 14.32 8.54 13.79
CA LEU A 259 13.53 7.38 13.37
C LEU A 259 13.32 7.38 11.85
N LEU A 260 12.97 8.52 11.26
CA LEU A 260 12.84 8.67 9.80
C LEU A 260 14.14 8.30 9.09
N LEU A 261 15.28 8.83 9.56
CA LEU A 261 16.57 8.53 8.94
C LEU A 261 16.92 7.03 9.00
N LEU A 262 16.69 6.39 10.15
CA LEU A 262 16.90 4.94 10.31
C LEU A 262 15.96 4.12 9.41
N LEU A 263 14.69 4.52 9.30
CA LEU A 263 13.73 3.91 8.40
C LEU A 263 14.21 4.00 6.95
N VAL A 264 14.62 5.17 6.49
CA VAL A 264 15.15 5.36 5.12
C VAL A 264 16.36 4.47 4.87
N HIS A 265 17.34 4.42 5.78
CA HIS A 265 18.48 3.52 5.64
C HIS A 265 18.07 2.05 5.50
N LEU A 266 17.13 1.58 6.32
CA LEU A 266 16.71 0.18 6.29
C LEU A 266 15.88 -0.12 5.04
N VAL A 267 15.03 0.80 4.59
CA VAL A 267 14.25 0.66 3.34
C VAL A 267 15.18 0.60 2.14
N VAL A 268 16.27 1.39 2.09
CA VAL A 268 17.29 1.29 1.04
C VAL A 268 17.91 -0.11 0.99
N VAL A 269 18.21 -0.70 2.15
CA VAL A 269 18.70 -2.09 2.23
C VAL A 269 17.64 -3.07 1.73
N GLN A 270 16.38 -2.89 2.11
CA GLN A 270 15.28 -3.74 1.66
C GLN A 270 15.05 -3.65 0.14
N VAL A 271 15.15 -2.47 -0.47
CA VAL A 271 15.10 -2.31 -1.94
C VAL A 271 16.18 -3.14 -2.61
N ARG A 272 17.42 -3.10 -2.09
CA ARG A 272 18.52 -3.92 -2.60
C ARG A 272 18.21 -5.41 -2.49
N MET A 273 17.73 -5.85 -1.33
CA MET A 273 17.34 -7.26 -1.12
C MET A 273 16.22 -7.71 -2.05
N CYS A 274 15.22 -6.87 -2.29
CA CYS A 274 14.12 -7.16 -3.21
C CYS A 274 14.61 -7.32 -4.66
N LEU A 275 15.57 -6.50 -5.08
CA LEU A 275 16.09 -6.47 -6.45
C LEU A 275 17.29 -7.41 -6.69
N ASP A 276 17.89 -7.97 -5.65
CA ASP A 276 19.05 -8.90 -5.74
C ASP A 276 18.68 -10.26 -6.37
N LYS A 277 17.40 -10.67 -6.30
CA LYS A 277 16.90 -11.94 -6.86
C LYS A 277 15.80 -11.69 -7.91
N PRO A 278 16.16 -11.51 -9.19
CA PRO A 278 15.22 -11.18 -10.26
C PRO A 278 14.03 -12.16 -10.39
N GLU A 279 14.28 -13.45 -10.17
CA GLU A 279 13.28 -14.52 -10.33
C GLU A 279 12.21 -14.54 -9.21
N SER A 280 12.45 -13.84 -8.10
CA SER A 280 11.59 -13.89 -6.90
C SER A 280 11.25 -12.49 -6.37
N ILE A 281 11.20 -11.48 -7.24
CA ILE A 281 10.88 -10.11 -6.83
C ILE A 281 9.49 -10.07 -6.20
N ASN A 282 9.43 -9.65 -4.94
CA ASN A 282 8.18 -9.32 -4.28
C ASN A 282 7.78 -7.88 -4.63
N LEU A 283 6.94 -7.74 -5.65
CA LEU A 283 6.47 -6.46 -6.19
C LEU A 283 5.76 -5.59 -5.14
N GLU A 284 4.96 -6.21 -4.28
CA GLU A 284 4.23 -5.50 -3.21
C GLU A 284 5.20 -4.90 -2.19
N SER A 285 6.22 -5.66 -1.79
CA SER A 285 7.25 -5.19 -0.86
C SER A 285 8.09 -4.07 -1.47
N LEU A 286 8.41 -4.18 -2.77
CA LEU A 286 9.15 -3.14 -3.49
C LEU A 286 8.33 -1.85 -3.62
N ALA A 287 7.03 -1.96 -3.93
CA ALA A 287 6.12 -0.82 -3.99
C ALA A 287 6.03 -0.08 -2.65
N VAL A 288 5.89 -0.82 -1.54
CA VAL A 288 5.91 -0.26 -0.18
C VAL A 288 7.22 0.48 0.10
N CYS A 289 8.36 -0.10 -0.28
CA CYS A 289 9.66 0.53 -0.08
C CYS A 289 9.79 1.84 -0.87
N PHE A 290 9.42 1.85 -2.15
CA PHE A 290 9.48 3.07 -2.95
C PHE A 290 8.50 4.13 -2.45
N HIS A 291 7.30 3.75 -2.01
CA HIS A 291 6.38 4.70 -1.39
C HIS A 291 7.01 5.38 -0.18
N ILE A 292 7.65 4.63 0.73
CA ILE A 292 8.31 5.22 1.91
C ILE A 292 9.43 6.16 1.49
N LEU A 293 10.25 5.80 0.50
CA LEU A 293 11.32 6.67 -0.01
C LEU A 293 10.78 7.93 -0.69
N GLU A 294 9.71 7.83 -1.46
CA GLU A 294 9.03 8.98 -2.06
C GLU A 294 8.47 9.90 -0.98
N SER A 295 7.78 9.36 0.03
CA SER A 295 7.29 10.14 1.17
C SER A 295 8.43 10.80 1.95
N ALA A 296 9.59 10.15 2.08
CA ALA A 296 10.78 10.76 2.66
C ALA A 296 11.33 11.92 1.80
N ILE A 297 11.33 11.79 0.47
CA ILE A 297 11.65 12.89 -0.46
C ILE A 297 10.71 14.08 -0.22
N ARG A 298 9.39 13.83 -0.21
CA ARG A 298 8.38 14.88 0.05
C ARG A 298 8.62 15.57 1.38
N CYS A 299 8.91 14.79 2.42
CA CYS A 299 9.24 15.30 3.75
C CYS A 299 10.46 16.23 3.72
N ALA A 300 11.55 15.83 3.06
CA ALA A 300 12.74 16.68 2.89
C ALA A 300 12.45 18.01 2.19
N GLU A 301 11.52 18.02 1.24
CA GLU A 301 11.16 19.22 0.48
C GLU A 301 10.21 20.16 1.23
N GLU A 302 9.22 19.58 1.91
CA GLU A 302 8.03 20.31 2.36
C GLU A 302 8.04 20.59 3.87
N SER A 303 8.74 19.77 4.65
CA SER A 303 8.71 19.89 6.11
C SER A 303 9.59 21.03 6.63
N SER A 304 9.13 21.66 7.70
CA SER A 304 9.89 22.71 8.41
C SER A 304 10.71 22.18 9.58
N PHE A 305 10.48 20.93 9.99
CA PHE A 305 11.12 20.32 11.16
C PHE A 305 12.44 19.60 10.84
N LEU A 306 12.78 19.41 9.56
CA LEU A 306 14.03 18.77 9.15
C LEU A 306 15.16 19.80 9.03
N GLU A 307 16.27 19.53 9.70
CA GLU A 307 17.52 20.27 9.50
C GLU A 307 18.23 19.84 8.21
N ASP A 308 18.93 20.77 7.55
CA ASP A 308 19.71 20.53 6.33
C ASP A 308 20.70 19.34 6.47
N SER A 309 21.25 19.16 7.67
CA SER A 309 22.18 18.07 7.97
C SER A 309 21.52 16.68 7.87
N VAL A 310 20.24 16.58 8.27
CA VAL A 310 19.44 15.36 8.17
C VAL A 310 18.97 15.17 6.73
N VAL A 311 18.49 16.23 6.09
CA VAL A 311 18.08 16.21 4.67
C VAL A 311 19.22 15.70 3.80
N THR A 312 20.44 16.16 4.03
CA THR A 312 21.65 15.71 3.29
C THR A 312 21.93 14.21 3.50
N GLN A 313 21.81 13.71 4.74
CA GLN A 313 22.02 12.28 5.04
C GLN A 313 20.94 11.41 4.39
N MET A 314 19.68 11.87 4.45
CA MET A 314 18.55 11.20 3.83
C MET A 314 18.69 11.16 2.31
N ALA A 315 19.05 12.29 1.68
CA ALA A 315 19.31 12.38 0.25
C ALA A 315 20.45 11.46 -0.20
N THR A 316 21.52 11.36 0.60
CA THR A 316 22.63 10.42 0.34
C THR A 316 22.13 8.97 0.32
N SER A 317 21.24 8.62 1.23
CA SER A 317 20.68 7.27 1.35
C SER A 317 19.67 6.95 0.24
N ILE A 318 18.80 7.89 -0.08
CA ILE A 318 17.84 7.79 -1.19
C ILE A 318 18.59 7.63 -2.52
N ARG A 319 19.68 8.38 -2.70
CA ARG A 319 20.59 8.23 -3.86
C ARG A 319 21.10 6.80 -3.97
N GLU A 320 21.49 6.15 -2.87
CA GLU A 320 21.97 4.77 -2.88
C GLU A 320 20.90 3.75 -3.34
N ALA A 321 19.61 4.00 -3.05
CA ALA A 321 18.52 3.21 -3.61
C ALA A 321 18.28 3.52 -5.10
N ALA A 322 18.35 4.80 -5.51
CA ALA A 322 18.20 5.20 -6.90
C ALA A 322 19.29 4.59 -7.78
N LEU A 323 20.55 4.67 -7.35
CA LEU A 323 21.69 4.07 -8.04
C LEU A 323 21.48 2.58 -8.28
N TYR A 324 21.14 1.84 -7.22
CA TYR A 324 20.94 0.40 -7.32
C TYR A 324 19.76 0.04 -8.22
N SER A 325 18.65 0.76 -8.10
CA SER A 325 17.44 0.50 -8.88
C SER A 325 17.63 0.79 -10.37
N ILE A 326 18.31 1.90 -10.70
CA ILE A 326 18.65 2.27 -12.07
C ILE A 326 19.63 1.26 -12.66
N GLN A 327 20.67 0.89 -11.91
CA GLN A 327 21.65 -0.08 -12.37
C GLN A 327 21.00 -1.45 -12.63
N TYR A 328 20.15 -1.92 -11.73
CA TYR A 328 19.35 -3.12 -11.92
C TYR A 328 18.56 -3.07 -13.23
N LEU A 329 17.82 -1.97 -13.49
CA LEU A 329 17.00 -1.88 -14.70
C LEU A 329 17.83 -1.87 -15.98
N ILE A 330 18.97 -1.17 -15.97
CA ILE A 330 19.90 -1.17 -17.10
C ILE A 330 20.42 -2.58 -17.35
N GLU A 331 20.89 -3.28 -16.30
CA GLU A 331 21.43 -4.64 -16.42
C GLU A 331 20.36 -5.63 -16.91
N ALA A 332 19.13 -5.52 -16.40
CA ALA A 332 18.00 -6.34 -16.86
C ALA A 332 17.69 -6.12 -18.36
N LYS A 333 17.74 -4.87 -18.84
CA LYS A 333 17.56 -4.56 -20.26
C LYS A 333 18.74 -5.01 -21.12
N GLU A 334 19.98 -4.79 -20.67
CA GLU A 334 21.20 -5.20 -21.40
C GLU A 334 21.29 -6.73 -21.54
N GLN A 335 20.78 -7.48 -20.57
CA GLN A 335 20.77 -8.95 -20.59
C GLN A 335 19.66 -9.56 -21.46
N ASN A 336 18.83 -8.74 -22.13
CA ASN A 336 17.72 -9.20 -22.96
C ASN A 336 16.81 -10.23 -22.24
N GLU A 337 16.57 -10.04 -20.94
CA GLU A 337 15.46 -10.74 -20.28
C GLU A 337 14.18 -10.30 -21.02
N HIS A 338 13.64 -11.18 -21.86
CA HIS A 338 12.73 -10.84 -22.95
C HIS A 338 11.55 -9.97 -22.46
N LEU A 339 11.57 -8.70 -22.87
CA LEU A 339 10.45 -7.76 -22.81
C LEU A 339 9.76 -7.69 -24.18
N PRO A 340 8.81 -8.58 -24.53
CA PRO A 340 7.97 -8.39 -25.72
C PRO A 340 7.04 -7.18 -25.55
N GLU A 341 6.85 -6.42 -26.62
CA GLU A 341 6.29 -5.05 -26.65
C GLU A 341 4.75 -4.92 -26.57
N GLU A 342 4.00 -5.97 -26.24
CA GLU A 342 2.53 -5.94 -26.39
C GLU A 342 1.79 -6.61 -25.22
N VAL A 343 1.40 -5.85 -24.17
CA VAL A 343 0.08 -5.86 -23.49
C VAL A 343 -0.06 -4.57 -22.65
N ILE A 344 -0.59 -3.50 -23.23
CA ILE A 344 -0.97 -2.26 -22.50
C ILE A 344 -2.41 -2.33 -21.95
N HIS A 345 -3.16 -3.39 -22.25
CA HIS A 345 -4.54 -3.52 -21.81
C HIS A 345 -4.67 -4.56 -20.71
N PHE A 346 -4.58 -4.11 -19.45
CA PHE A 346 -5.24 -4.59 -18.23
C PHE A 346 -4.35 -4.26 -17.02
N TYR A 347 -4.43 -3.03 -16.53
CA TYR A 347 -3.91 -2.70 -15.21
C TYR A 347 -5.05 -2.47 -14.22
N HIS A 348 -4.93 -3.19 -13.11
CA HIS A 348 -5.90 -3.35 -12.04
C HIS A 348 -6.10 -2.03 -11.25
N PRO A 349 -7.34 -1.63 -10.91
CA PRO A 349 -7.64 -0.31 -10.33
C PRO A 349 -7.02 -0.02 -8.95
N LEU A 350 -6.60 -1.04 -8.19
CA LEU A 350 -6.12 -0.84 -6.81
C LEU A 350 -4.70 -0.25 -6.70
N CYS A 351 -3.79 -0.55 -7.63
CA CYS A 351 -2.47 0.11 -7.62
C CYS A 351 -2.54 1.55 -8.15
N CYS A 352 -3.60 1.89 -8.90
CA CYS A 352 -3.79 3.21 -9.50
C CYS A 352 -4.70 4.16 -8.73
N ARG A 353 -5.35 3.73 -7.65
CA ARG A 353 -6.19 4.62 -6.82
C ARG A 353 -5.47 5.20 -5.61
N LEU A 354 -4.66 4.41 -4.90
CA LEU A 354 -3.93 4.87 -3.71
C LEU A 354 -2.73 5.79 -4.02
N ILE A 355 -2.25 5.79 -5.26
CA ILE A 355 -1.00 6.45 -5.64
C ILE A 355 -1.22 7.84 -6.32
N TYR A 356 -2.46 8.21 -6.68
CA TYR A 356 -2.69 9.12 -7.81
C TYR A 356 -3.58 10.36 -7.55
N SER A 357 -4.08 10.62 -6.34
CA SER A 357 -4.78 11.87 -6.00
C SER A 357 -3.84 12.92 -5.37
N GLU A 358 -2.90 12.51 -4.52
CA GLU A 358 -2.07 13.46 -3.74
C GLU A 358 -0.86 14.04 -4.49
N LEU A 359 -0.37 13.33 -5.52
CA LEU A 359 0.83 13.74 -6.25
C LEU A 359 0.59 14.94 -7.18
N GLN A 360 -0.63 15.12 -7.68
CA GLN A 360 -0.98 16.27 -8.54
C GLN A 360 -0.95 17.58 -7.73
N THR A 361 -1.48 17.55 -6.50
CA THR A 361 -1.48 18.71 -5.58
C THR A 361 -0.06 19.08 -5.12
N ALA A 362 0.84 18.10 -5.00
CA ALA A 362 2.23 18.34 -4.65
C ALA A 362 3.03 18.95 -5.83
N VAL A 363 2.80 18.49 -7.07
CA VAL A 363 3.43 19.06 -8.27
C VAL A 363 3.03 20.53 -8.49
N ASP A 364 1.74 20.87 -8.29
CA ASP A 364 1.24 22.24 -8.45
C ASP A 364 1.82 23.20 -7.38
N ASN A 365 2.00 22.73 -6.15
CA ASN A 365 2.55 23.50 -5.03
C ASN A 365 4.10 23.65 -5.05
N ARG A 366 4.81 22.83 -5.84
CA ARG A 366 6.28 22.82 -5.98
C ARG A 366 6.82 23.87 -6.96
N ARG A 367 6.03 24.22 -7.98
CA ARG A 367 6.40 25.16 -9.06
C ARG A 367 6.64 26.60 -8.60
N ASP A 368 5.97 27.03 -7.53
CA ASP A 368 6.13 28.39 -6.97
C ASP A 368 7.31 28.52 -5.98
N ARG A 369 7.94 27.41 -5.59
CA ARG A 369 9.00 27.38 -4.57
C ARG A 369 10.40 27.11 -5.11
N ALA A 370 10.55 26.30 -6.17
CA ALA A 370 11.84 26.07 -6.84
C ALA A 370 12.54 27.38 -7.29
N ARG A 371 11.79 28.45 -7.60
CA ARG A 371 12.35 29.78 -7.92
C ARG A 371 13.14 30.44 -6.79
N ARG A 372 13.00 30.00 -5.53
CA ARG A 372 13.72 30.57 -4.37
C ARG A 372 15.04 29.86 -4.06
N PHE A 373 15.22 28.61 -4.50
CA PHE A 373 16.37 27.78 -4.11
C PHE A 373 17.64 28.06 -4.95
N CYS A 374 17.49 28.55 -6.19
CA CYS A 374 18.62 28.86 -7.08
C CYS A 374 19.47 30.08 -6.68
N ALA A 375 19.27 30.68 -5.50
CA ALA A 375 19.96 31.90 -5.06
C ALA A 375 21.21 31.66 -4.19
N GLY A 376 21.58 30.42 -3.85
CA GLY A 376 22.71 30.16 -2.94
C GLY A 376 23.62 29.03 -3.38
N THR A 377 24.71 29.35 -4.09
CA THR A 377 25.79 28.40 -4.44
C THR A 377 26.97 28.54 -3.48
N THR A 378 27.51 27.43 -2.96
CA THR A 378 28.97 27.24 -2.86
C THR A 378 29.33 25.75 -2.79
N ILE A 379 30.29 25.33 -3.62
CA ILE A 379 30.72 23.95 -3.89
C ILE A 379 31.98 23.62 -3.07
N VAL A 380 32.08 22.42 -2.50
CA VAL A 380 33.38 21.78 -2.15
C VAL A 380 33.33 20.29 -2.53
N SER A 381 34.35 19.85 -3.29
CA SER A 381 34.50 18.48 -3.77
C SER A 381 35.21 17.59 -2.73
N MET A 382 34.77 16.34 -2.59
CA MET A 382 35.52 15.27 -1.93
C MET A 382 35.45 13.99 -2.76
N GLN A 383 36.62 13.50 -3.20
CA GLN A 383 36.81 12.18 -3.80
C GLN A 383 37.14 11.15 -2.71
N SER A 384 36.61 9.93 -2.83
CA SER A 384 36.97 8.76 -2.03
C SER A 384 37.04 7.52 -2.95
N PRO A 385 37.90 6.51 -2.67
CA PRO A 385 38.35 5.56 -3.69
C PRO A 385 37.36 4.39 -3.87
N CYS A 386 37.04 4.10 -5.13
CA CYS A 386 36.21 2.98 -5.53
C CYS A 386 37.03 1.68 -5.60
N VAL A 387 36.57 0.62 -4.93
CA VAL A 387 37.02 -0.76 -5.16
C VAL A 387 36.05 -1.42 -6.15
N SER A 388 36.59 -2.06 -7.19
CA SER A 388 35.83 -2.54 -8.36
C SER A 388 34.91 -3.73 -8.05
N ALA A 389 33.79 -3.82 -8.78
CA ALA A 389 32.79 -4.89 -8.66
C ALA A 389 33.33 -6.30 -9.02
N GLN A 390 34.51 -6.37 -9.66
CA GLN A 390 35.09 -7.61 -10.14
C GLN A 390 35.77 -8.43 -9.03
N GLU A 391 36.23 -7.78 -7.96
CA GLU A 391 36.85 -8.46 -6.81
C GLU A 391 35.82 -9.14 -5.89
N ARG A 392 34.52 -8.82 -6.02
CA ARG A 392 33.45 -9.43 -5.20
C ARG A 392 32.92 -10.77 -5.72
N ARG A 393 33.26 -11.18 -6.96
CA ARG A 393 32.69 -12.39 -7.60
C ARG A 393 33.53 -13.66 -7.46
N ALA A 394 34.63 -13.63 -6.70
CA ALA A 394 35.54 -14.77 -6.56
C ALA A 394 35.51 -15.41 -5.17
N ALA A 395 34.35 -15.93 -4.74
CA ALA A 395 34.29 -16.95 -3.70
C ALA A 395 32.92 -17.66 -3.69
N VAL A 396 32.94 -18.97 -3.98
CA VAL A 396 32.11 -20.07 -3.44
C VAL A 396 31.63 -21.03 -4.55
N PRO A 397 31.79 -22.37 -4.41
CA PRO A 397 31.61 -23.34 -5.50
C PRO A 397 30.24 -24.04 -5.53
N THR A 398 30.04 -24.71 -6.66
CA THR A 398 28.92 -25.50 -7.22
C THR A 398 28.61 -26.85 -6.55
N LEU A 399 27.35 -27.32 -6.65
CA LEU A 399 26.87 -28.72 -6.76
C LEU A 399 25.33 -28.69 -7.08
N VAL A 400 24.87 -28.79 -8.33
CA VAL A 400 24.54 -29.98 -9.18
C VAL A 400 23.22 -30.71 -8.85
N THR A 401 22.17 -30.32 -9.61
CA THR A 401 21.30 -31.11 -10.54
C THR A 401 20.26 -32.14 -10.07
N GLY A 402 19.04 -31.97 -10.61
CA GLY A 402 18.04 -33.02 -10.86
C GLY A 402 16.84 -32.52 -11.70
N CYS A 403 16.84 -32.80 -13.01
CA CYS A 403 15.79 -32.44 -13.99
C CYS A 403 14.51 -33.28 -13.87
N LEU A 404 13.33 -32.69 -14.14
CA LEU A 404 12.26 -33.17 -15.07
C LEU A 404 10.89 -32.56 -14.74
N GLU A 405 10.45 -31.58 -15.54
CA GLU A 405 9.13 -31.56 -16.22
C GLU A 405 9.02 -30.25 -17.03
N PHE A 406 9.49 -30.34 -18.27
CA PHE A 406 9.71 -29.24 -19.21
C PHE A 406 8.85 -29.52 -20.44
N ALA A 407 7.66 -28.92 -20.55
CA ALA A 407 6.96 -28.73 -21.83
C ALA A 407 5.69 -27.87 -21.73
N VAL A 408 5.08 -27.67 -20.56
CA VAL A 408 3.87 -26.82 -20.42
C VAL A 408 4.12 -25.53 -19.59
N ARG A 409 5.26 -25.45 -18.88
CA ARG A 409 5.64 -24.28 -18.05
C ARG A 409 6.26 -23.10 -18.81
N CYS A 410 6.81 -23.30 -20.01
CA CYS A 410 7.56 -22.25 -20.70
C CYS A 410 6.71 -21.07 -21.18
N TYR A 411 5.40 -21.22 -21.41
CA TYR A 411 4.55 -20.10 -21.82
C TYR A 411 3.99 -19.26 -20.66
N CYS A 412 3.88 -19.83 -19.45
CA CYS A 412 3.41 -19.10 -18.27
C CYS A 412 4.55 -18.38 -17.53
N SER A 413 5.76 -18.96 -17.48
CA SER A 413 6.92 -18.31 -16.84
C SER A 413 7.40 -17.06 -17.59
N LEU A 414 7.33 -17.04 -18.93
CA LEU A 414 7.69 -15.86 -19.73
C LEU A 414 6.72 -14.69 -19.55
N LYS A 415 5.40 -14.95 -19.44
CA LYS A 415 4.41 -13.91 -19.12
C LYS A 415 4.54 -13.38 -17.69
N PHE A 416 4.92 -14.24 -16.74
CA PHE A 416 5.06 -13.87 -15.34
C PHE A 416 6.32 -13.02 -15.09
N LEU A 417 7.48 -13.42 -15.63
CA LEU A 417 8.68 -12.57 -15.61
C LEU A 417 8.42 -11.22 -16.31
N TRP A 418 7.70 -11.23 -17.43
CA TRP A 418 7.39 -10.01 -18.19
C TRP A 418 6.57 -8.98 -17.38
N LEU A 419 5.52 -9.44 -16.71
CA LEU A 419 4.66 -8.58 -15.90
C LEU A 419 5.44 -7.99 -14.71
N ILE A 420 6.36 -8.78 -14.14
CA ILE A 420 7.25 -8.34 -13.06
C ILE A 420 8.20 -7.25 -13.57
N THR A 421 8.87 -7.46 -14.70
CA THR A 421 9.83 -6.49 -15.24
C THR A 421 9.18 -5.17 -15.63
N PHE A 422 7.97 -5.19 -16.20
CA PHE A 422 7.24 -3.96 -16.54
C PHE A 422 6.80 -3.17 -15.29
N GLN A 423 6.32 -3.86 -14.25
CA GLN A 423 5.92 -3.19 -13.00
C GLN A 423 7.13 -2.60 -12.28
N VAL A 424 8.26 -3.31 -12.25
CA VAL A 424 9.52 -2.79 -11.72
C VAL A 424 10.00 -1.60 -12.55
N GLU A 425 9.94 -1.67 -13.88
CA GLU A 425 10.29 -0.56 -14.79
C GLU A 425 9.52 0.71 -14.45
N LEU A 426 8.18 0.62 -14.28
CA LEU A 426 7.35 1.76 -13.90
C LEU A 426 7.65 2.29 -12.48
N MET A 427 7.87 1.40 -11.50
CA MET A 427 8.23 1.80 -10.14
C MET A 427 9.56 2.57 -10.12
N VAL A 428 10.58 2.07 -10.83
CA VAL A 428 11.89 2.73 -10.93
C VAL A 428 11.79 4.05 -11.68
N TYR A 429 11.00 4.11 -12.76
CA TYR A 429 10.73 5.35 -13.49
C TYR A 429 10.09 6.42 -12.60
N ARG A 430 9.06 6.05 -11.82
CA ARG A 430 8.36 6.97 -10.92
C ARG A 430 9.28 7.47 -9.82
N PHE A 431 9.92 6.55 -9.10
CA PHE A 431 10.85 6.90 -8.05
C PHE A 431 11.99 7.79 -8.56
N THR A 432 12.56 7.47 -9.73
CA THR A 432 13.63 8.28 -10.31
C THR A 432 13.12 9.65 -10.77
N SER A 433 11.91 9.75 -11.33
CA SER A 433 11.31 11.04 -11.68
C SER A 433 11.14 11.93 -10.45
N CYS A 434 10.66 11.39 -9.34
CA CYS A 434 10.60 12.11 -8.06
C CYS A 434 11.99 12.52 -7.56
N PHE A 435 12.98 11.66 -7.69
CA PHE A 435 14.36 11.97 -7.31
C PHE A 435 15.00 13.05 -8.20
N LEU A 436 14.72 13.06 -9.50
CA LEU A 436 15.21 14.09 -10.42
C LEU A 436 14.60 15.47 -10.11
N ALA A 437 13.32 15.51 -9.75
CA ALA A 437 12.60 16.74 -9.40
C ALA A 437 13.25 17.51 -8.25
N ILE A 438 13.95 16.81 -7.34
CA ILE A 438 14.65 17.41 -6.20
C ILE A 438 16.13 17.72 -6.48
N GLY A 439 16.53 17.73 -7.76
CA GLY A 439 17.92 17.94 -8.18
C GLY A 439 18.79 16.69 -8.13
N GLY A 440 18.19 15.50 -8.00
CA GLY A 440 18.90 14.23 -7.89
C GLY A 440 19.80 13.89 -9.08
N ALA A 441 19.62 14.54 -10.24
CA ALA A 441 20.51 14.39 -11.40
C ALA A 441 21.98 14.66 -11.06
N GLN A 442 22.25 15.69 -10.24
CA GLN A 442 23.61 16.05 -9.83
C GLN A 442 24.24 15.02 -8.88
N MET A 443 23.40 14.16 -8.28
CA MET A 443 23.81 13.12 -7.36
C MET A 443 24.09 11.78 -8.07
N LEU A 444 23.71 11.64 -9.33
CA LEU A 444 23.91 10.40 -10.10
C LEU A 444 25.18 10.50 -10.96
N PRO A 445 25.92 9.38 -11.15
CA PRO A 445 27.00 9.33 -12.13
C PRO A 445 26.47 9.65 -13.53
N GLU A 446 27.13 10.57 -14.22
CA GLU A 446 26.74 11.00 -15.56
C GLU A 446 26.63 9.81 -16.53
N ALA A 447 27.59 8.88 -16.49
CA ALA A 447 27.58 7.67 -17.31
C ALA A 447 26.35 6.78 -17.06
N LEU A 448 25.84 6.76 -15.82
CA LEU A 448 24.63 6.01 -15.47
C LEU A 448 23.39 6.71 -16.04
N LEU A 449 23.30 8.03 -15.88
CA LEU A 449 22.23 8.84 -16.47
C LEU A 449 22.22 8.74 -18.00
N GLN A 450 23.38 8.72 -18.66
CA GLN A 450 23.46 8.57 -20.12
C GLN A 450 22.85 7.23 -20.59
N LYS A 451 23.07 6.15 -19.84
CA LYS A 451 22.47 4.84 -20.13
C LYS A 451 20.98 4.76 -19.79
N PHE A 452 20.56 5.43 -18.72
CA PHE A 452 19.18 5.37 -18.22
C PHE A 452 18.22 6.30 -18.97
N SER A 453 18.71 7.43 -19.47
CA SER A 453 17.89 8.44 -20.17
C SER A 453 17.05 7.87 -21.31
N PRO A 454 17.60 7.02 -22.22
CA PRO A 454 16.80 6.37 -23.25
C PRO A 454 15.66 5.53 -22.69
N ILE A 455 15.85 4.86 -21.55
CA ILE A 455 14.81 4.06 -20.89
C ILE A 455 13.70 4.95 -20.36
N MET A 456 14.05 6.04 -19.67
CA MET A 456 13.08 7.02 -19.17
C MET A 456 12.25 7.64 -20.30
N LEU A 457 12.89 8.03 -21.39
CA LEU A 457 12.23 8.61 -22.56
C LEU A 457 11.29 7.60 -23.23
N GLN A 458 11.70 6.33 -23.38
CA GLN A 458 10.85 5.27 -23.90
C GLN A 458 9.59 5.06 -23.05
N ILE A 459 9.72 5.08 -21.72
CA ILE A 459 8.58 4.94 -20.81
C ILE A 459 7.65 6.14 -20.94
N PHE A 460 8.20 7.37 -20.98
CA PHE A 460 7.43 8.59 -21.19
C PHE A 460 6.63 8.54 -22.51
N GLU A 461 7.28 8.21 -23.63
CA GLU A 461 6.64 8.07 -24.94
C GLU A 461 5.54 6.99 -24.92
N ARG A 462 5.81 5.84 -24.30
CA ARG A 462 4.84 4.74 -24.12
C ARG A 462 3.65 5.18 -23.28
N SER A 463 3.87 5.92 -22.19
CA SER A 463 2.81 6.45 -21.32
C SER A 463 1.92 7.46 -22.06
N VAL A 464 2.50 8.36 -22.86
CA VAL A 464 1.73 9.28 -23.71
C VAL A 464 0.87 8.50 -24.71
N ALA A 465 1.45 7.53 -25.43
CA ALA A 465 0.73 6.71 -26.40
C ALA A 465 -0.39 5.87 -25.75
N ALA A 466 -0.16 5.35 -24.55
CA ALA A 466 -1.12 4.60 -23.76
C ALA A 466 -2.23 5.45 -23.10
N ARG A 467 -2.14 6.78 -23.21
CA ARG A 467 -2.98 7.75 -22.49
C ARG A 467 -2.86 7.66 -20.96
N ASP A 468 -1.73 7.17 -20.47
CA ASP A 468 -1.37 7.26 -19.05
C ASP A 468 -0.66 8.60 -18.79
N PHE A 469 -1.46 9.67 -18.83
CA PHE A 469 -0.94 11.03 -18.73
C PHE A 469 -0.29 11.31 -17.38
N LYS A 470 -0.81 10.70 -16.30
CA LYS A 470 -0.26 10.90 -14.95
C LYS A 470 1.19 10.44 -14.87
N THR A 471 1.50 9.25 -15.40
CA THR A 471 2.87 8.75 -15.48
C THR A 471 3.74 9.59 -16.41
N ALA A 472 3.19 10.05 -17.54
CA ALA A 472 3.93 10.93 -18.46
C ALA A 472 4.30 12.28 -17.81
N HIS A 473 3.40 12.87 -17.03
CA HIS A 473 3.62 14.14 -16.33
C HIS A 473 4.77 14.08 -15.30
N LEU A 474 5.16 12.89 -14.81
CA LEU A 474 6.27 12.75 -13.85
C LEU A 474 7.63 13.15 -14.43
N LEU A 475 7.90 12.80 -15.70
CA LEU A 475 9.19 13.11 -16.34
C LEU A 475 9.19 14.48 -17.02
N LEU A 476 8.03 14.97 -17.45
CA LEU A 476 7.89 16.22 -18.18
C LEU A 476 8.69 17.40 -17.58
N PRO A 477 8.56 17.74 -16.28
CA PRO A 477 9.31 18.85 -15.68
C PRO A 477 10.81 18.57 -15.50
N ASN A 478 11.25 17.32 -15.70
CA ASN A 478 12.60 16.82 -15.43
C ASN A 478 13.37 16.49 -16.72
N LEU A 479 12.83 16.80 -17.89
CA LEU A 479 13.48 16.51 -19.17
C LEU A 479 14.82 17.25 -19.32
N ASP A 480 14.95 18.43 -18.72
CA ASP A 480 16.18 19.21 -18.71
C ASP A 480 17.31 18.53 -17.94
N ALA A 481 16.98 17.72 -16.95
CA ALA A 481 17.90 16.96 -16.12
C ALA A 481 18.52 15.74 -16.84
N LEU A 482 17.95 15.32 -17.98
CA LEU A 482 18.48 14.20 -18.75
C LEU A 482 19.63 14.64 -19.68
N PRO A 483 20.78 13.93 -19.72
CA PRO A 483 21.94 14.31 -20.54
C PRO A 483 21.65 14.41 -22.04
N HIS A 484 20.79 13.55 -22.58
CA HIS A 484 20.44 13.54 -24.00
C HIS A 484 18.94 13.34 -24.18
N LEU A 485 18.36 14.18 -25.04
CA LEU A 485 16.99 14.05 -25.51
C LEU A 485 17.01 13.63 -26.99
N ASN A 486 15.90 13.03 -27.44
CA ASN A 486 15.69 12.70 -28.85
C ASN A 486 14.91 13.82 -29.53
N ASP A 487 15.13 14.03 -30.84
CA ASP A 487 14.46 15.11 -31.60
C ASP A 487 12.94 14.94 -31.72
N ASN A 488 12.43 13.74 -31.42
CA ASN A 488 11.00 13.42 -31.39
C ASN A 488 10.32 13.81 -30.06
N ILE A 489 11.05 14.19 -29.02
CA ILE A 489 10.45 14.51 -27.72
C ILE A 489 9.49 15.70 -27.82
N ILE A 490 9.77 16.68 -28.67
CA ILE A 490 8.83 17.78 -28.94
C ILE A 490 7.47 17.30 -29.45
N ILE A 491 7.44 16.20 -30.22
CA ILE A 491 6.19 15.60 -30.72
C ILE A 491 5.44 14.97 -29.55
N SER A 492 6.11 14.21 -28.69
CA SER A 492 5.52 13.56 -27.52
C SER A 492 4.95 14.57 -26.51
N ILE A 493 5.63 15.71 -26.30
CA ILE A 493 5.11 16.83 -25.48
C ILE A 493 3.80 17.38 -26.07
N VAL A 494 3.74 17.55 -27.39
CA VAL A 494 2.52 18.05 -28.06
C VAL A 494 1.42 17.00 -28.08
N ASP A 495 1.75 15.72 -28.30
CA ASP A 495 0.80 14.62 -28.29
C ASP A 495 0.18 14.44 -26.89
N LEU A 496 0.93 14.66 -25.81
CA LEU A 496 0.42 14.68 -24.43
C LEU A 496 -0.72 15.71 -24.25
N VAL A 497 -0.59 16.89 -24.85
CA VAL A 497 -1.62 17.94 -24.80
C VAL A 497 -2.81 17.58 -25.68
N ILE A 498 -2.53 17.16 -26.91
CA ILE A 498 -3.56 16.85 -27.92
C ILE A 498 -4.48 15.72 -27.45
N LEU A 499 -3.90 14.65 -26.89
CA LEU A 499 -4.66 13.47 -26.47
C LEU A 499 -5.58 13.73 -25.27
N GLN A 500 -5.36 14.83 -24.53
CA GLN A 500 -6.22 15.27 -23.45
C GLN A 500 -7.34 16.23 -23.90
N TYR A 501 -7.34 16.69 -25.15
CA TYR A 501 -8.37 17.60 -25.66
C TYR A 501 -9.58 16.83 -26.25
N PRO A 502 -10.84 17.31 -26.07
CA PRO A 502 -11.26 18.47 -25.26
C PRO A 502 -11.62 18.13 -23.81
N GLY A 503 -11.73 16.85 -23.45
CA GLY A 503 -12.37 16.39 -22.21
C GLY A 503 -11.47 16.14 -21.00
N GLY A 504 -10.14 16.16 -21.17
CA GLY A 504 -9.15 16.01 -20.10
C GLY A 504 -8.56 17.34 -19.63
N GLU A 505 -7.48 17.28 -18.85
CA GLU A 505 -6.81 18.46 -18.25
C GLU A 505 -5.84 19.16 -19.21
N TRP A 506 -6.23 19.27 -20.49
CA TRP A 506 -5.38 19.79 -21.56
C TRP A 506 -4.89 21.24 -21.34
N LYS A 507 -5.60 22.04 -20.55
CA LYS A 507 -5.16 23.40 -20.18
C LYS A 507 -3.94 23.38 -19.27
N GLN A 508 -3.98 22.54 -18.24
CA GLN A 508 -2.83 22.33 -17.36
C GLN A 508 -1.66 21.72 -18.15
N ALA A 509 -1.96 20.74 -19.01
CA ALA A 509 -0.95 20.16 -19.89
C ALA A 509 -0.28 21.17 -20.82
N ILE A 510 -1.01 22.19 -21.31
CA ILE A 510 -0.42 23.31 -22.06
C ILE A 510 0.56 24.10 -21.18
N ASP A 511 0.15 24.47 -19.97
CA ASP A 511 0.98 25.28 -19.08
C ASP A 511 2.24 24.53 -18.62
N ASP A 512 2.14 23.21 -18.45
CA ASP A 512 3.27 22.32 -18.15
C ASP A 512 4.19 22.16 -19.36
N ALA A 513 3.63 21.93 -20.55
CA ALA A 513 4.40 21.82 -21.79
C ALA A 513 5.16 23.12 -22.08
N ILE A 514 4.54 24.29 -21.91
CA ILE A 514 5.20 25.58 -22.12
C ILE A 514 6.39 25.74 -21.19
N CYS A 515 6.22 25.55 -19.87
CA CYS A 515 7.35 25.77 -18.97
C CYS A 515 8.45 24.71 -19.11
N THR A 516 8.11 23.51 -19.59
CA THR A 516 9.11 22.50 -20.00
C THR A 516 9.89 22.96 -21.24
N LEU A 517 9.22 23.51 -22.26
CA LEU A 517 9.91 24.05 -23.43
C LEU A 517 10.78 25.26 -23.06
N GLU A 518 10.34 26.07 -22.09
CA GLU A 518 11.12 27.19 -21.56
C GLU A 518 12.38 26.72 -20.82
N SER A 519 12.29 25.67 -19.99
CA SER A 519 13.48 25.11 -19.31
C SER A 519 14.47 24.50 -20.30
N LEU A 520 13.96 23.93 -21.39
CA LEU A 520 14.77 23.33 -22.47
C LEU A 520 15.32 24.35 -23.48
N ARG A 521 14.99 25.64 -23.38
CA ARG A 521 15.33 26.66 -24.39
C ARG A 521 16.81 26.76 -24.77
N SER A 522 17.71 26.36 -23.87
CA SER A 522 19.16 26.37 -24.10
C SER A 522 19.68 25.14 -24.86
N ARG A 523 18.82 24.15 -25.08
CA ARG A 523 19.14 22.86 -25.70
C ARG A 523 18.65 22.79 -27.14
N VAL A 524 19.25 21.90 -27.92
CA VAL A 524 18.95 21.70 -29.35
C VAL A 524 18.79 20.23 -29.74
N ASP A 525 18.89 19.32 -28.77
CA ASP A 525 18.84 17.87 -28.98
C ASP A 525 17.42 17.28 -28.96
N TYR A 526 16.43 18.05 -28.49
CA TYR A 526 15.05 17.58 -28.31
C TYR A 526 14.08 17.93 -29.46
N TYR A 527 14.58 18.59 -30.51
CA TYR A 527 13.80 18.93 -31.69
C TYR A 527 14.67 19.06 -32.95
N SER A 528 14.03 18.93 -34.12
CA SER A 528 14.57 19.33 -35.41
C SER A 528 13.54 20.21 -36.14
N ASN A 529 13.96 20.96 -37.16
CA ASN A 529 13.02 21.77 -37.95
C ASN A 529 11.83 20.94 -38.47
N LYS A 530 12.07 19.67 -38.77
CA LYS A 530 11.02 18.74 -39.22
C LYS A 530 10.05 18.41 -38.09
N THR A 531 10.54 18.08 -36.90
CA THR A 531 9.67 17.68 -35.78
C THR A 531 8.93 18.87 -35.17
N VAL A 532 9.50 20.07 -35.20
CA VAL A 532 8.80 21.33 -34.84
C VAL A 532 7.64 21.59 -35.79
N GLU A 533 7.87 21.54 -37.11
CA GLU A 533 6.80 21.76 -38.10
C GLU A 533 5.69 20.70 -38.00
N GLU A 534 6.06 19.45 -37.73
CA GLU A 534 5.08 18.38 -37.47
C GLU A 534 4.24 18.69 -36.22
N ALA A 535 4.90 19.01 -35.11
CA ALA A 535 4.24 19.34 -33.84
C ALA A 535 3.31 20.56 -33.99
N ARG A 536 3.74 21.61 -34.68
CA ARG A 536 2.92 22.80 -35.00
C ARG A 536 1.71 22.44 -35.84
N SER A 537 1.89 21.64 -36.88
CA SER A 537 0.81 21.21 -37.77
C SER A 537 -0.24 20.38 -37.03
N LYS A 538 0.20 19.41 -36.22
CA LYS A 538 -0.66 18.59 -35.35
C LYS A 538 -1.46 19.46 -34.38
N LEU A 539 -0.78 20.35 -33.65
CA LEU A 539 -1.41 21.20 -32.66
C LEU A 539 -2.40 22.19 -33.28
N LYS A 540 -2.02 22.87 -34.37
CA LYS A 540 -2.88 23.84 -35.06
C LYS A 540 -4.17 23.21 -35.60
N LYS A 541 -4.11 21.94 -36.02
CA LYS A 541 -5.28 21.22 -36.54
C LYS A 541 -6.33 20.95 -35.45
N ILE A 542 -5.91 20.74 -34.21
CA ILE A 542 -6.78 20.30 -33.11
C ILE A 542 -7.11 21.46 -32.16
N ILE A 543 -6.12 22.28 -31.83
CA ILE A 543 -6.20 23.44 -30.93
C ILE A 543 -5.59 24.68 -31.61
N PRO A 544 -6.28 25.32 -32.58
CA PRO A 544 -5.71 26.35 -33.45
C PRO A 544 -5.28 27.64 -32.75
N ASN A 545 -5.80 27.91 -31.54
CA ASN A 545 -5.58 29.15 -30.79
C ASN A 545 -5.09 28.86 -29.36
N CYS A 546 -3.89 28.30 -29.21
CA CYS A 546 -3.29 28.06 -27.90
C CYS A 546 -1.89 28.68 -27.78
N LYS A 547 -1.52 29.08 -26.56
CA LYS A 547 -0.20 29.67 -26.23
C LYS A 547 0.98 28.75 -26.57
N LEU A 548 0.77 27.44 -26.51
CA LEU A 548 1.80 26.47 -26.89
C LEU A 548 2.17 26.60 -28.38
N LEU A 549 1.21 26.91 -29.25
CA LEU A 549 1.47 27.13 -30.68
C LEU A 549 2.31 28.38 -30.93
N GLU A 550 2.14 29.42 -30.11
CA GLU A 550 2.97 30.63 -30.14
C GLU A 550 4.41 30.29 -29.72
N THR A 551 4.56 29.53 -28.63
CA THR A 551 5.86 29.07 -28.12
C THR A 551 6.62 28.25 -29.17
N LEU A 552 5.95 27.28 -29.80
CA LEU A 552 6.52 26.47 -30.89
C LEU A 552 6.87 27.28 -32.14
N SER A 553 6.26 28.45 -32.33
CA SER A 553 6.57 29.33 -33.48
C SER A 553 7.81 30.21 -33.25
N CYS A 554 8.31 30.27 -32.00
CA CYS A 554 9.51 30.98 -31.62
C CYS A 554 10.77 30.10 -31.56
N MET A 555 10.61 28.79 -31.74
CA MET A 555 11.67 27.79 -31.86
C MET A 555 12.00 27.56 -33.34
#